data_AF-A0A1D6P755-F1
#
_entry.id   AF-A0A1D6P755-F1
#
_cell.length_a   1.000
_cell.length_b   1.000
_cell.length_c   1.000
_cell.angle_alpha   90.00
_cell.angle_beta   90.00
_cell.angle_gamma   90.00
#
_symmetry.space_group_name_H-M   'P 1'
#
loop_
_entity.id
_entity.type
_entity.pdbx_description
1 polymer ?
#
loop_
_entity_poly.entity_id
_entity_poly.type
_entity_poly.pdbx_seq_one_letter_code
_entity_poly.pdbx_strand_id
1 'polypeptide(L)'
;MIVNTSSYRILQDPKWKQFQATIMFHDIIGIVLHLEPLKHIGGRPYREVVLMDSRWDLIVVGVWTNLLQRNALRWSLARVDNNIIIGTMLHRNNKHSNFSCT
;
A
#
# COMPACT_ATOMS: atom_id res chain seq x y z
N MET A 1 6.37 -9.78 5.76
CA MET A 1 7.62 -8.98 5.79
C MET A 1 7.88 -8.39 4.42
N ILE A 2 7.72 -7.07 4.29
CA ILE A 2 8.49 -6.24 3.36
C ILE A 2 8.91 -5.00 4.15
N VAL A 3 10.22 -4.83 4.29
CA VAL A 3 10.93 -3.66 4.84
C VAL A 3 11.53 -2.95 3.63
N ASN A 4 11.47 -1.61 3.56
CA ASN A 4 12.33 -0.83 2.68
C ASN A 4 12.76 0.48 3.34
N THR A 5 13.92 0.48 4.00
CA THR A 5 14.47 1.58 4.81
C THR A 5 15.33 2.59 4.05
N SER A 6 15.13 2.79 2.74
CA SER A 6 16.04 3.63 1.94
C SER A 6 15.56 5.08 1.72
N SER A 7 14.26 5.38 1.82
CA SER A 7 13.73 6.69 1.42
C SER A 7 13.82 7.79 2.48
N TYR A 8 13.90 7.45 3.77
CA TYR A 8 13.87 8.45 4.85
C TYR A 8 15.11 9.36 4.89
N ARG A 9 16.28 8.93 4.42
CA ARG A 9 17.50 9.76 4.46
C ARG A 9 17.47 10.90 3.46
N ILE A 10 16.86 10.71 2.30
CA ILE A 10 16.78 11.72 1.23
C ILE A 10 15.79 12.83 1.60
N LEU A 11 14.76 12.48 2.37
CA LEU A 11 13.69 13.39 2.79
C LEU A 11 14.07 14.31 3.96
N GLN A 12 15.24 14.11 4.58
CA GLN A 12 15.77 14.97 5.65
C GLN A 12 16.70 16.08 5.12
N ASP A 13 17.00 16.11 3.82
CA ASP A 13 17.81 17.17 3.21
C ASP A 13 17.04 18.51 3.23
N PRO A 14 17.56 19.55 3.92
CA PRO A 14 16.92 20.86 4.02
C PRO A 14 16.63 21.51 2.67
N LYS A 15 17.39 21.16 1.62
CA LYS A 15 17.28 21.74 0.27
C LYS A 15 15.95 21.43 -0.42
N TRP A 16 15.30 20.32 -0.06
CA TRP A 16 14.07 19.88 -0.72
C TRP A 16 12.79 20.15 0.10
N LYS A 17 12.89 20.87 1.23
CA LYS A 17 11.74 21.24 2.07
C LYS A 17 10.72 22.13 1.37
N GLN A 18 11.16 22.99 0.45
CA GLN A 18 10.27 23.97 -0.20
C GLN A 18 9.39 23.39 -1.31
N PHE A 19 9.72 22.19 -1.82
CA PHE A 19 8.90 21.45 -2.79
C PHE A 19 7.90 20.50 -2.12
N GLN A 20 7.81 20.51 -0.78
CA GLN A 20 6.91 19.66 -0.01
C GLN A 20 5.47 20.20 -0.06
N ALA A 21 4.72 19.85 -1.11
CA ALA A 21 3.37 19.39 -0.82
C ALA A 21 3.55 18.21 0.15
N THR A 22 3.11 18.33 1.41
CA THR A 22 3.46 17.39 2.49
C THR A 22 3.10 15.95 2.11
N ILE A 23 4.07 15.20 1.56
CA ILE A 23 3.90 13.77 1.27
C ILE A 23 3.99 13.06 2.61
N MET A 24 2.85 12.84 3.25
CA MET A 24 2.76 12.10 4.50
C MET A 24 2.71 10.60 4.20
N PHE A 25 3.68 9.87 4.75
CA PHE A 25 3.74 8.43 4.70
C PHE A 25 3.01 7.84 5.92
N HIS A 26 2.26 6.77 5.69
CA HIS A 26 1.48 6.10 6.73
C HIS A 26 1.87 4.62 6.82
N ASP A 27 1.91 4.12 8.04
CA ASP A 27 2.06 2.69 8.32
C ASP A 27 0.69 2.15 8.76
N ILE A 28 0.27 1.02 8.18
CA ILE A 28 -1.02 0.39 8.45
C ILE A 28 -0.83 -1.09 8.77
N ILE A 29 -1.74 -1.61 9.59
CA ILE A 29 -1.87 -3.04 9.87
C ILE A 29 -3.35 -3.41 9.83
N GLY A 30 -3.68 -4.53 9.20
CA GLY A 30 -5.06 -5.01 9.15
C GLY A 30 -5.18 -6.42 8.61
N ILE A 31 -6.31 -7.05 8.90
CA ILE A 31 -6.69 -8.35 8.32
C ILE A 31 -7.28 -8.15 6.93
N VAL A 32 -6.96 -9.04 5.99
CA VAL A 32 -7.52 -8.98 4.64
C VAL A 32 -8.95 -9.49 4.65
N LEU A 33 -9.89 -8.63 4.28
CA LEU A 33 -11.29 -8.99 4.09
C LEU A 33 -11.62 -9.34 2.64
N HIS A 34 -11.07 -8.56 1.70
CA HIS A 34 -11.39 -8.69 0.29
C HIS A 34 -10.21 -8.33 -0.61
N LEU A 35 -10.13 -9.01 -1.75
CA LEU A 35 -9.21 -8.71 -2.84
C LEU A 35 -10.05 -8.40 -4.07
N GLU A 36 -9.97 -7.16 -4.55
CA GLU A 36 -10.64 -6.76 -5.77
C GLU A 36 -10.05 -7.50 -6.99
N PRO A 37 -10.81 -7.63 -8.08
CA PRO A 37 -10.29 -8.16 -9.34
C PRO A 37 -9.06 -7.38 -9.81
N LEU A 38 -8.15 -8.06 -10.52
CA LEU A 38 -6.99 -7.42 -11.10
C LEU A 38 -7.42 -6.43 -12.19
N LYS A 39 -7.02 -5.17 -12.06
CA LYS A 39 -7.27 -4.09 -13.01
C LYS A 39 -5.99 -3.78 -13.78
N HIS A 40 -6.12 -3.23 -14.99
CA HIS A 40 -4.99 -2.73 -15.77
C HIS A 40 -5.15 -1.23 -15.98
N ILE A 41 -4.28 -0.44 -15.34
CA ILE A 41 -4.29 1.03 -15.42
C ILE A 41 -3.01 1.45 -16.11
N GLY A 42 -3.13 2.11 -17.28
CA GLY A 42 -1.97 2.55 -18.08
C GLY A 42 -1.02 1.40 -18.47
N GLY A 43 -1.57 0.21 -18.77
CA GLY A 43 -0.79 -0.98 -19.11
C GLY A 43 -0.08 -1.65 -17.93
N ARG A 44 -0.24 -1.15 -16.71
CA ARG A 44 0.32 -1.74 -15.49
C ARG A 44 -0.77 -2.45 -14.69
N PRO A 45 -0.54 -3.69 -14.22
CA PRO A 45 -1.50 -4.36 -13.35
C PRO A 45 -1.54 -3.69 -11.98
N TYR A 46 -2.76 -3.54 -11.48
CA TYR A 46 -3.14 -2.87 -10.24
C TYR A 46 -4.25 -3.67 -9.56
N ARG A 47 -4.20 -3.79 -8.23
CA ARG A 47 -5.23 -4.47 -7.44
C ARG A 47 -5.48 -3.73 -6.15
N GLU A 48 -6.74 -3.69 -5.73
CA GLU A 48 -7.13 -3.16 -4.43
C GLU A 48 -7.32 -4.28 -3.42
N VAL A 49 -6.89 -4.00 -2.19
CA VAL A 49 -6.99 -4.89 -1.04
C VAL A 49 -7.76 -4.15 0.03
N VAL A 50 -8.86 -4.74 0.47
CA VAL A 50 -9.67 -4.20 1.57
C VAL A 50 -9.19 -4.86 2.85
N LEU A 51 -8.68 -4.03 3.75
CA LEU A 51 -8.23 -4.41 5.08
C LEU A 51 -9.22 -3.92 6.13
N MET A 52 -9.19 -4.57 7.27
CA MET A 52 -9.85 -4.10 8.49
C MET A 52 -8.84 -3.99 9.61
N ASP A 53 -8.80 -2.83 10.27
CA ASP A 53 -7.93 -2.62 11.42
C ASP A 53 -8.62 -3.03 12.74
N SER A 54 -7.90 -2.89 13.87
CA SER A 54 -8.43 -3.19 15.20
C SER A 54 -9.59 -2.28 15.65
N ARG A 55 -9.81 -1.15 14.96
CA ARG A 55 -10.88 -0.19 15.24
C ARG A 55 -12.14 -0.48 14.43
N TRP A 56 -12.13 -1.56 13.66
CA TRP A 56 -13.20 -1.92 12.74
C TRP A 56 -13.32 -0.97 11.54
N ASP A 57 -12.29 -0.16 11.28
CA ASP A 57 -12.25 0.73 10.13
C ASP A 57 -11.79 -0.04 8.88
N LEU A 58 -12.47 0.23 7.75
CA LEU A 58 -12.11 -0.33 6.46
C LEU A 58 -11.04 0.52 5.78
N ILE A 59 -9.95 -0.12 5.37
CA ILE A 59 -8.81 0.54 4.71
C ILE A 59 -8.61 -0.08 3.33
N VAL A 60 -8.63 0.75 2.29
CA VAL A 60 -8.37 0.31 0.91
C VAL A 60 -6.90 0.57 0.56
N VAL A 61 -6.20 -0.48 0.17
CA VAL A 61 -4.79 -0.45 -0.23
C VAL A 61 -4.65 -0.83 -1.69
N GLY A 62 -4.13 0.08 -2.50
CA GLY A 62 -3.76 -0.15 -3.89
C GLY A 62 -2.35 -0.74 -4.02
N VAL A 63 -2.25 -1.91 -4.62
CA VAL A 63 -0.99 -2.64 -4.85
C VAL A 63 -0.65 -2.63 -6.34
N TRP A 64 0.55 -2.20 -6.66
CA TRP A 64 1.05 -2.07 -8.05
C TRP A 64 1.92 -3.26 -8.49
N THR A 65 2.14 -3.36 -9.80
CA THR A 65 2.71 -4.52 -10.53
C THR A 65 3.90 -5.21 -9.87
N ASN A 66 4.88 -4.45 -9.36
CA ASN A 66 6.12 -5.04 -8.83
C ASN A 66 5.85 -5.89 -7.58
N LEU A 67 4.92 -5.44 -6.74
CA LEU A 67 4.54 -6.12 -5.51
C LEU A 67 3.55 -7.25 -5.76
N LEU A 68 2.67 -7.09 -6.77
CA LEU A 68 1.76 -8.15 -7.21
C LEU A 68 2.52 -9.33 -7.81
N GLN A 69 3.47 -9.09 -8.71
CA GLN A 69 4.21 -10.16 -9.39
C GLN A 69 5.15 -10.89 -8.44
N ARG A 70 5.92 -10.18 -7.62
CA ARG A 70 6.91 -10.80 -6.70
C ARG A 70 6.28 -11.67 -5.62
N ASN A 71 5.03 -11.44 -5.27
CA ASN A 71 4.32 -12.15 -4.20
C ASN A 71 2.98 -12.72 -4.66
N ALA A 72 2.81 -13.03 -5.95
CA ALA A 72 1.53 -13.40 -6.54
C ALA A 72 0.81 -14.54 -5.79
N LEU A 73 1.55 -15.56 -5.37
CA LEU A 73 1.00 -16.67 -4.59
C LEU A 73 0.51 -16.23 -3.20
N ARG A 74 1.30 -15.41 -2.49
CA ARG A 74 0.92 -14.88 -1.18
C ARG A 74 -0.30 -13.97 -1.27
N TRP A 75 -0.40 -13.19 -2.35
CA TRP A 75 -1.58 -12.38 -2.63
C TRP A 75 -2.80 -13.24 -2.98
N SER A 76 -2.62 -14.34 -3.69
CA SER A 76 -3.70 -15.29 -3.97
C SER A 76 -4.26 -15.93 -2.70
N LEU A 77 -3.38 -16.26 -1.74
CA LEU A 77 -3.75 -16.87 -0.45
C LEU A 77 -4.21 -15.84 0.60
N ALA A 78 -3.88 -14.57 0.43
CA ALA A 78 -4.17 -13.51 1.41
C ALA A 78 -5.64 -13.42 1.82
N ARG A 79 -6.57 -13.71 0.91
CA ARG A 79 -8.00 -13.77 1.19
C ARG A 79 -8.43 -15.06 1.90
N VAL A 80 -7.85 -16.19 1.53
CA VAL A 80 -8.32 -17.52 1.99
C VAL A 80 -7.99 -17.71 3.47
N ASP A 81 -6.85 -17.21 3.90
CA ASP A 81 -6.31 -17.45 5.25
C ASP A 81 -6.55 -16.27 6.22
N ASN A 82 -7.37 -15.28 5.86
CA ASN A 82 -7.57 -14.04 6.64
C ASN A 82 -6.24 -13.39 7.06
N ASN A 83 -5.29 -13.35 6.13
CA ASN A 83 -3.91 -12.97 6.44
C ASN A 83 -3.82 -11.53 6.95
N ILE A 84 -2.92 -11.29 7.90
CA ILE A 84 -2.56 -9.94 8.36
C ILE A 84 -1.60 -9.32 7.35
N ILE A 85 -1.92 -8.11 6.91
CA ILE A 85 -1.03 -7.28 6.09
C ILE A 85 -0.52 -6.13 6.93
N ILE A 86 0.79 -5.91 6.83
CA ILE A 86 1.49 -4.74 7.35
C ILE A 86 1.99 -3.98 6.13
N GLY A 87 1.46 -2.79 5.92
CA GLY A 87 1.90 -1.89 4.85
C GLY A 87 2.64 -0.71 5.47
N THR A 88 3.91 -0.54 5.13
CA THR A 88 4.72 0.58 5.62
C THR A 88 5.01 1.58 4.52
N MET A 89 5.22 2.85 4.87
CA MET A 89 5.49 3.93 3.92
C MET A 89 4.43 4.08 2.83
N LEU A 90 3.16 3.86 3.18
CA LEU A 90 2.09 4.03 2.22
C LEU A 90 1.81 5.50 1.96
N HIS A 91 1.67 5.84 0.69
CA HIS A 91 1.26 7.16 0.27
C HIS A 91 -0.27 7.24 0.21
N ARG A 92 -0.84 8.23 0.90
CA ARG A 92 -2.28 8.48 0.87
C ARG A 92 -2.66 9.20 -0.42
N ASN A 93 -3.57 8.59 -1.19
CA ASN A 93 -4.14 9.18 -2.37
C ASN A 93 -5.47 9.86 -2.04
N ASN A 94 -5.44 11.17 -1.88
CA ASN A 94 -6.64 11.95 -1.51
C ASN A 94 -7.71 11.99 -2.61
N LYS A 95 -7.39 11.62 -3.86
CA LYS A 95 -8.38 11.59 -4.96
C LYS A 95 -9.23 10.33 -4.96
N HIS A 96 -8.62 9.21 -4.56
CA HIS A 96 -9.25 7.88 -4.60
C HIS A 96 -9.48 7.30 -3.20
N SER A 97 -9.20 8.09 -2.16
CA SER A 97 -9.31 7.72 -0.74
C SER A 97 -8.64 6.38 -0.40
N ASN A 98 -7.54 6.04 -1.07
CA ASN A 98 -6.80 4.80 -0.87
C ASN A 98 -5.33 5.05 -0.49
N PHE A 99 -4.71 4.04 0.11
CA PHE A 99 -3.28 4.03 0.39
C PHE A 99 -2.56 3.23 -0.69
N SER A 100 -1.37 3.64 -1.11
CA SER A 100 -0.62 2.91 -2.14
C SER A 100 0.87 2.89 -1.89
N CYS A 101 1.52 1.82 -2.34
CA CYS A 101 2.97 1.70 -2.41
C CYS A 101 3.36 1.20 -3.81
N THR A 102 4.47 1.72 -4.33
CA THR A 102 4.98 1.42 -5.67
C THR A 102 6.13 0.43 -5.62
#